data_AF-A0A2G3AKY8-F1
#
_entry.id   AF-A0A2G3AKY8-F1
#
_cell.length_a   1.000
_cell.length_b   1.000
_cell.length_c   1.000
_cell.angle_alpha   90.00
_cell.angle_beta   90.00
_cell.angle_gamma   90.00
#
_symmetry.space_group_name_H-M   'P 1'
#
loop_
_entity.id
_entity.type
_entity.pdbx_description
1 polymer ?
#
loop_
_entity_poly.entity_id
_entity_poly.type
_entity_poly.pdbx_seq_one_letter_code
_entity_poly.pdbx_strand_id
1 'polypeptide(L)' 'MQTTKPLSGFAQCLKEKQGQFRGNLSGKRVKYTGRTVISPDLNLRITEVAIPILMARDECSPYNTDGDEMNMHVP' A
#
# COMPACT_ATOMS: atom_id res chain seq x y z
N MET A 1 -14.10 -37.87 11.47
CA MET A 1 -13.54 -37.38 12.74
C MET A 1 -13.54 -35.86 12.69
N GLN A 2 -14.38 -35.21 13.50
CA GLN A 2 -14.45 -33.75 13.54
C GLN A 2 -13.21 -33.25 14.28
N THR A 3 -12.30 -32.59 13.58
CA THR A 3 -11.13 -31.93 14.18
C THR A 3 -11.62 -30.73 14.98
N THR A 4 -11.69 -30.89 16.29
CA THR A 4 -11.89 -29.80 17.25
C THR A 4 -10.77 -28.78 17.07
N LYS A 5 -11.10 -27.60 16.50
CA LYS A 5 -10.18 -26.46 16.53
C LYS A 5 -9.95 -26.14 18.01
N PRO A 6 -8.70 -26.18 18.52
CA PRO A 6 -8.44 -25.81 19.90
C PRO A 6 -8.91 -24.37 20.10
N LEU A 7 -9.72 -24.13 21.12
CA LEU A 7 -10.12 -22.79 21.52
C LEU A 7 -8.84 -22.01 21.84
N SER A 8 -8.48 -21.02 21.02
CA SER A 8 -7.25 -20.28 21.18
C SER A 8 -7.31 -19.46 22.47
N GLY A 9 -6.44 -19.75 23.43
CA GLY A 9 -6.35 -18.97 24.67
C GLY A 9 -5.92 -17.52 24.40
N PHE A 10 -6.20 -16.61 25.33
CA PHE A 10 -5.88 -15.17 25.16
C PHE A 10 -4.37 -14.93 24.87
N ALA A 11 -3.50 -15.68 25.54
CA ALA A 11 -2.05 -15.63 25.30
C ALA A 11 -1.64 -16.13 23.91
N GLN A 12 -2.39 -17.08 23.36
CA GLN A 12 -2.18 -17.64 22.03
C GLN A 12 -2.54 -16.61 20.95
N CYS A 13 -3.70 -15.95 21.09
CA CYS A 13 -4.12 -14.87 20.20
C CYS A 13 -3.14 -13.68 20.13
N LEU A 14 -2.36 -13.47 21.20
CA LEU A 14 -1.35 -12.41 21.26
C LEU A 14 0.01 -12.84 20.69
N LYS A 15 0.48 -14.05 21.03
CA LYS A 15 1.84 -14.51 20.74
C LYS A 15 2.00 -15.20 19.37
N GLU A 16 0.92 -15.73 18.80
CA GLU A 16 0.98 -16.46 17.55
C GLU A 16 1.48 -15.63 16.37
N LYS A 17 1.95 -16.31 15.32
CA LYS A 17 2.41 -15.69 14.07
C LYS A 17 1.30 -14.89 13.38
N GLN A 18 0.06 -15.36 13.47
CA GLN A 18 -1.15 -14.63 13.03
C GLN A 18 -1.82 -13.86 14.17
N GLY A 19 -1.21 -13.82 15.35
CA GLY A 19 -1.72 -13.10 16.51
C GLY A 19 -1.61 -11.59 16.35
N GLN A 20 -2.26 -10.85 17.24
CA GLN A 20 -2.39 -9.39 17.15
C GLN A 20 -1.03 -8.67 17.11
N PHE A 21 -0.04 -9.14 17.88
CA PHE A 21 1.25 -8.48 17.96
C PHE A 21 2.03 -8.57 16.65
N ARG A 22 2.05 -9.75 16.02
CA ARG A 22 2.80 -9.98 14.78
C ARG A 22 2.03 -9.67 13.50
N GLY A 23 0.72 -9.92 13.50
CA GLY A 23 -0.15 -9.72 12.34
C GLY A 23 -0.64 -8.29 12.16
N ASN A 24 -0.87 -7.56 13.27
CA ASN A 24 -1.56 -6.26 13.21
C ASN A 24 -0.74 -5.10 13.75
N LEU A 25 0.13 -5.32 14.76
CA LEU A 25 0.93 -4.25 15.37
C LEU A 25 2.33 -4.13 14.75
N SER A 26 3.09 -5.22 14.60
CA SER A 26 4.47 -5.15 14.07
C SER A 26 4.55 -5.04 12.54
N GLY A 27 3.46 -5.31 11.81
CA GLY A 27 3.45 -5.36 10.35
C GLY A 27 2.06 -5.13 9.77
N LYS A 28 1.59 -3.89 9.81
CA LYS A 28 0.27 -3.50 9.30
C LYS A 28 0.33 -3.13 7.82
N ARG A 29 -0.72 -3.44 7.06
CA ARG A 29 -0.91 -2.88 5.71
C ARG A 29 -1.28 -1.41 5.82
N VAL A 30 -0.57 -0.57 5.08
CA VAL A 30 -0.71 0.89 5.12
C VAL A 30 -1.52 1.36 3.91
N LYS A 31 -2.24 2.47 4.07
CA LYS A 31 -2.93 3.15 2.96
C LYS A 31 -1.94 4.07 2.22
N TYR A 32 -2.26 4.51 1.01
CA TYR A 32 -1.41 5.38 0.18
C TYR A 32 -0.05 4.73 -0.16
N THR A 33 -0.09 3.48 -0.64
CA THR A 33 1.12 2.77 -1.11
C THR A 33 0.84 2.07 -2.43
N GLY A 34 1.60 2.41 -3.47
CA GLY A 34 1.55 1.75 -4.78
C GLY A 34 2.68 0.73 -5.00
N ARG A 35 2.44 -0.25 -5.88
CA ARG A 35 3.46 -1.19 -6.37
C ARG A 35 3.32 -1.35 -7.87
N THR A 36 4.40 -1.13 -8.62
CA THR A 36 4.41 -1.26 -10.08
C THR A 36 5.63 -2.04 -10.56
N VAL A 37 5.57 -2.51 -11.80
CA VAL A 37 6.71 -3.11 -12.50
C VAL A 37 7.67 -2.00 -12.94
N ILE A 38 8.96 -2.21 -12.72
CA ILE A 38 10.00 -1.27 -13.14
C ILE A 38 10.36 -1.49 -14.62
N SER A 39 10.59 -0.40 -15.34
CA SER A 39 11.09 -0.41 -16.72
C SER A 39 12.28 0.54 -16.81
N PRO A 40 13.35 0.21 -17.56
CA PRO A 40 14.51 1.08 -17.70
C PRO A 40 14.16 2.33 -18.52
N ASP A 41 14.49 3.51 -18.00
CA ASP A 41 14.41 4.79 -18.73
C ASP A 41 15.72 5.56 -18.54
N LEU A 42 16.28 6.03 -19.65
CA LEU A 42 17.57 6.72 -19.73
C LEU A 42 17.45 8.24 -19.52
N ASN A 43 16.23 8.79 -19.57
CA ASN A 43 16.00 10.23 -19.45
C ASN A 43 15.78 10.69 -17.99
N LEU A 44 15.67 9.75 -17.04
CA LEU A 44 15.48 10.07 -15.63
C LEU A 44 16.80 10.34 -14.91
N ARG A 45 16.77 11.30 -13.98
CA ARG A 45 17.90 11.56 -13.08
C ARG A 45 17.96 10.46 -12.01
N ILE A 46 19.13 10.30 -11.39
CA ILE A 46 19.38 9.28 -10.34
C ILE A 46 18.44 9.46 -9.12
N THR A 47 17.94 10.67 -8.89
CA THR A 47 17.04 11.00 -7.78
C THR A 47 15.56 10.92 -8.14
N GLU A 48 15.22 10.58 -9.39
CA GLU A 48 13.85 10.59 -9.91
C GLU A 48 13.32 9.17 -10.11
N VAL A 49 12.00 9.02 -10.00
CA VAL A 49 11.29 7.78 -10.29
C VAL A 49 10.03 8.08 -11.09
N ALA A 50 9.78 7.30 -12.14
CA ALA A 50 8.57 7.41 -12.93
C ALA A 50 7.38 6.79 -12.16
N ILE A 51 6.29 7.53 -12.05
CA ILE A 51 5.04 7.07 -11.44
C ILE A 51 3.94 7.06 -12.50
N PRO A 52 3.17 5.96 -12.65
CA PRO A 52 2.03 5.93 -13.57
C PRO A 52 0.98 6.99 -13.23
N ILE A 53 0.44 7.66 -14.25
CA ILE A 53 -0.53 8.75 -14.11
C ILE A 53 -1.77 8.31 -13.32
N LEU A 54 -2.25 7.08 -13.53
CA LEU A 54 -3.40 6.53 -12.81
C LEU A 54 -3.13 6.41 -11.30
N MET A 55 -1.96 5.91 -10.91
CA MET A 55 -1.57 5.83 -9.50
C MET A 55 -1.39 7.22 -8.87
N ALA A 56 -0.80 8.16 -9.60
CA ALA A 56 -0.62 9.53 -9.11
C ALA A 56 -1.96 10.24 -8.87
N ARG A 57 -3.00 9.95 -9.66
CA ARG A 57 -4.34 10.52 -9.47
C ARG A 57 -5.05 9.96 -8.24
N ASP A 58 -4.95 8.64 -8.04
CA ASP A 58 -5.68 7.96 -6.97
C ASP A 58 -5.00 8.06 -5.59
N GLU A 59 -3.66 8.06 -5.55
CA GLU A 59 -2.91 8.03 -4.30
C GLU A 59 -2.51 9.43 -3.77
N CYS A 60 -2.45 10.46 -4.63
CA CYS A 60 -1.74 11.71 -4.30
C CYS A 60 -2.62 12.87 -3.74
N SER A 61 -3.94 12.77 -3.64
CA SER A 61 -4.74 13.91 -3.15
C SER A 61 -5.43 13.72 -1.81
N PRO A 62 -4.98 14.46 -0.77
CA PRO A 62 -5.83 14.98 0.29
C PRO A 62 -6.13 16.48 0.11
N TYR A 63 -5.79 17.11 -1.02
CA TYR A 63 -6.04 18.54 -1.24
C TYR A 63 -7.38 18.75 -1.94
N ASN A 64 -8.19 19.66 -1.39
CA ASN A 64 -9.47 20.05 -1.96
C ASN A 64 -9.25 20.50 -3.40
N THR A 65 -9.80 19.74 -4.35
CA THR A 65 -9.90 20.10 -5.76
C THR A 65 -10.88 21.26 -5.91
N ASP A 66 -10.42 22.47 -5.60
CA ASP A 66 -11.04 23.69 -6.10
C ASP A 66 -10.45 23.95 -7.48
N GLY A 67 -11.09 23.39 -8.51
CA GLY A 67 -11.16 24.02 -9.83
C GLY A 67 -10.00 23.87 -10.84
N ASP A 68 -8.85 23.31 -10.52
CA ASP A 68 -7.77 23.19 -11.52
C ASP A 68 -7.79 21.84 -12.23
N GLU A 69 -8.50 21.78 -13.35
CA GLU A 69 -8.38 20.73 -14.36
C GLU A 69 -6.91 20.62 -14.78
N MET A 70 -6.20 19.62 -14.24
CA MET A 70 -4.94 19.14 -14.77
C MET A 70 -5.19 18.43 -16.10
N ASN A 71 -5.59 19.20 -17.12
CA ASN A 71 -5.55 18.78 -18.50
C ASN A 71 -4.07 18.68 -18.89
N MET A 72 -3.45 17.56 -18.56
CA MET A 72 -2.18 17.18 -19.18
C MET A 72 -2.48 16.91 -20.66
N HIS A 73 -2.36 17.97 -21.45
CA HIS A 73 -2.16 17.86 -22.89
C HIS A 73 -0.85 17.08 -23.09
N VAL A 74 -0.99 15.81 -23.40
CA VAL A 74 0.12 14.99 -23.89
C VAL A 74 0.33 15.43 -25.35
N PRO A 75 1.56 15.83 -25.77
CA PRO A 75 1.86 16.01 -27.18
C PRO A 75 1.72 14.70 -27.97
#